data_AF-A0A9W7X9Q6-F1
#
_entry.id   AF-A0A9W7X9Q6-F1
#
_cell.length_a   1.000
_cell.length_b   1.000
_cell.length_c   1.000
_cell.angle_alpha   90.00
_cell.angle_beta   90.00
_cell.angle_gamma   90.00
#
_symmetry.space_group_name_H-M   'P 1'
#
loop_
_entity.id
_entity.type
_entity.pdbx_description
1 polymer ?
#
loop_
_entity_poly.entity_id
_entity_poly.type
_entity_poly.pdbx_seq_one_letter_code
_entity_poly.pdbx_strand_id
1 'polypeptide(L)'
;MFSWILRGCRDECSASDQLKQARDVFVAKEAVLQKKISQEMERAKEFTKSGNKQAAMQCLKRKKYYESQMNQVGSVQSRINTKERMIADRMGNK
;
A
#
# COMPACT_ATOMS: atom_id res chain seq x y z
N MET A 1 -40.21 19.54 2.23
CA MET A 1 -39.23 20.15 1.29
C MET A 1 -38.15 20.82 2.11
N PHE A 2 -36.88 20.73 1.67
CA PHE A 2 -35.70 21.45 2.19
C PHE A 2 -34.99 20.92 3.45
N SER A 3 -34.38 19.74 3.37
CA SER A 3 -33.26 19.37 4.28
C SER A 3 -32.09 18.69 3.54
N TRP A 4 -31.88 19.04 2.28
CA TRP A 4 -30.63 18.75 1.54
C TRP A 4 -29.57 19.87 1.73
N ILE A 5 -29.92 20.93 2.46
CA ILE A 5 -29.10 22.13 2.65
C ILE A 5 -28.37 22.08 4.00
N LEU A 6 -27.60 21.03 4.25
CA LEU A 6 -26.47 21.07 5.19
C LEU A 6 -25.38 20.18 4.60
N ARG A 7 -24.62 20.73 3.65
CA ARG A 7 -23.25 21.21 3.95
C ARG A 7 -22.37 19.99 4.26
N GLY A 8 -21.90 19.25 3.26
CA GLY A 8 -21.02 19.81 2.25
C GLY A 8 -19.68 20.25 2.87
N CYS A 9 -19.06 19.44 3.74
CA CYS A 9 -17.60 19.42 3.84
C CYS A 9 -17.08 18.57 2.69
N ARG A 10 -17.10 19.20 1.52
CA ARG A 10 -16.24 18.84 0.40
C ARG A 10 -14.83 19.13 0.89
N ASP A 11 -14.09 18.10 1.31
CA ASP A 11 -12.66 18.23 1.59
C ASP A 11 -11.99 18.76 0.32
N GLU A 12 -11.82 20.08 0.20
CA GLU A 12 -10.85 20.67 -0.72
C GLU A 12 -9.46 20.47 -0.11
N CYS A 13 -9.06 19.20 -0.10
CA CYS A 13 -7.69 18.81 0.13
C CYS A 13 -6.90 19.26 -1.11
N SER A 14 -5.90 20.13 -0.93
CA SER A 14 -5.07 20.57 -2.06
C SER A 14 -4.46 19.36 -2.76
N ALA A 15 -4.15 19.44 -4.05
CA ALA A 15 -3.59 18.31 -4.80
C ALA A 15 -2.35 17.69 -4.12
N SER A 16 -1.57 18.50 -3.41
CA SER A 16 -0.44 18.05 -2.56
C SER A 16 -0.88 17.20 -1.37
N ASP A 17 -1.98 17.57 -0.71
CA ASP A 17 -2.46 16.89 0.48
C ASP A 17 -3.14 15.56 0.12
N GLN A 18 -3.80 15.50 -1.04
CA GLN A 18 -4.29 14.25 -1.61
C GLN A 18 -3.15 13.26 -1.91
N LEU A 19 -2.02 13.76 -2.42
CA LEU A 19 -0.83 12.93 -2.69
C LEU A 19 -0.18 12.43 -1.40
N LYS A 20 -0.09 13.29 -0.37
CA LYS A 20 0.39 12.91 0.96
C LYS A 20 -0.49 11.85 1.60
N GLN A 21 -1.81 12.04 1.59
CA GLN A 21 -2.75 11.05 2.14
C GLN A 21 -2.65 9.72 1.40
N ALA A 22 -2.56 9.74 0.06
CA ALA A 22 -2.35 8.54 -0.72
C ALA A 22 -1.04 7.84 -0.35
N ARG A 23 0.06 8.60 -0.21
CA ARG A 23 1.36 8.08 0.22
C ARG A 23 1.26 7.38 1.57
N ASP A 24 0.64 8.01 2.57
CA ASP A 24 0.51 7.47 3.92
C ASP A 24 -0.25 6.13 3.93
N VAL A 25 -1.33 6.04 3.15
CA VAL A 25 -2.09 4.79 2.98
C VAL A 25 -1.23 3.69 2.35
N PHE A 26 -0.41 4.01 1.33
CA PHE A 26 0.47 3.03 0.69
C PHE A 26 1.64 2.62 1.59
N VAL A 27 2.18 3.53 2.41
CA VAL A 27 3.20 3.21 3.43
C VAL A 27 2.64 2.28 4.50
N ALA A 28 1.44 2.54 5.00
CA ALA A 28 0.77 1.65 5.95
C ALA A 28 0.51 0.26 5.33
N LYS A 29 0.09 0.22 4.05
CA LYS A 29 -0.12 -1.03 3.31
C LYS A 29 1.18 -1.83 3.15
N GLU A 30 2.29 -1.16 2.85
CA GLU A 30 3.60 -1.78 2.73
C GLU A 30 4.04 -2.45 4.05
N ALA A 31 3.91 -1.73 5.17
CA ALA A 31 4.25 -2.27 6.50
C ALA A 31 3.41 -3.50 6.86
N VAL A 32 2.11 -3.48 6.55
CA VAL A 32 1.21 -4.63 6.76
C VAL A 32 1.61 -5.82 5.88
N LEU A 33 1.95 -5.58 4.61
CA LEU A 33 2.38 -6.65 3.69
C LEU A 33 3.71 -7.27 4.13
N GLN A 34 4.69 -6.46 4.56
CA GLN A 34 5.95 -6.96 5.12
C GLN A 34 5.71 -7.85 6.34
N LYS A 35 4.86 -7.41 7.28
CA LYS A 35 4.51 -8.22 8.46
C LYS A 35 3.87 -9.56 8.07
N LYS A 36 2.97 -9.56 7.08
CA LYS A 36 2.34 -10.79 6.58
C LYS A 36 3.34 -11.74 5.92
N ILE A 37 4.30 -11.22 5.15
CA ILE A 37 5.36 -12.04 4.54
C ILE A 37 6.22 -12.71 5.60
N SER A 38 6.62 -11.97 6.63
CA SER A 38 7.39 -12.53 7.75
C SER A 38 6.63 -13.63 8.48
N GLN A 39 5.33 -13.42 8.74
CA GLN A 39 4.47 -14.43 9.37
C GLN A 39 4.32 -15.70 8.51
N GLU A 40 4.10 -15.57 7.20
CA GLU A 40 4.00 -16.74 6.31
C GLU A 40 5.34 -17.49 6.19
N MET A 41 6.47 -16.77 6.31
CA MET A 41 7.80 -17.39 6.36
C MET A 41 8.03 -18.20 7.64
N GLU A 42 7.61 -17.69 8.80
CA GLU A 42 7.68 -18.42 10.06
C GLU A 42 6.81 -19.67 10.03
N ARG A 43 5.55 -19.54 9.59
CA ARG A 43 4.63 -20.69 9.40
C ARG A 43 5.19 -21.73 8.44
N ALA A 44 5.77 -21.32 7.32
CA ALA A 44 6.39 -22.25 6.37
C ALA A 44 7.54 -23.05 7.02
N LYS A 45 8.36 -22.41 7.87
CA LYS A 45 9.43 -23.08 8.63
C LYS A 45 8.85 -24.09 9.63
N GLU A 46 7.79 -23.73 10.33
CA GLU A 46 7.10 -24.64 11.27
C GLU A 46 6.53 -25.87 10.55
N PHE A 47 5.82 -25.69 9.44
CA PHE A 47 5.28 -26.81 8.66
C PHE A 47 6.37 -27.70 8.03
N THR A 48 7.52 -27.12 7.69
CA THR A 48 8.67 -27.90 7.21
C THR A 48 9.25 -28.76 8.34
N LYS A 49 9.37 -28.22 9.56
CA LYS A 49 9.81 -28.96 10.75
C LYS A 49 8.83 -30.06 11.14
N SER A 50 7.52 -29.83 10.99
CA SER A 50 6.48 -30.81 11.28
C SER A 50 6.28 -31.85 10.15
N GLY A 51 7.09 -31.81 9.08
CA GLY A 51 6.99 -32.74 7.95
C GLY A 51 5.80 -32.50 7.01
N ASN A 52 5.01 -31.44 7.21
CA ASN A 52 3.84 -31.13 6.41
C ASN A 52 4.21 -30.31 5.16
N LYS A 53 4.69 -31.01 4.13
CA LYS A 53 5.16 -30.42 2.87
C LYS A 53 4.07 -29.64 2.10
N GLN A 54 2.80 -30.07 2.18
CA GLN A 54 1.69 -29.42 1.49
C GLN A 54 1.36 -28.06 2.11
N ALA A 55 1.26 -28.00 3.44
CA ALA A 55 1.04 -26.75 4.16
C ALA A 55 2.20 -25.76 3.97
N ALA A 56 3.45 -26.25 4.03
CA ALA A 56 4.63 -25.44 3.75
C ALA A 56 4.59 -24.83 2.33
N MET A 57 4.24 -25.63 1.32
CA MET A 57 4.11 -25.14 -0.06
C MET A 57 3.00 -24.09 -0.20
N GLN A 58 1.89 -24.24 0.53
CA GLN A 58 0.81 -23.26 0.50
C GLN A 58 1.23 -21.93 1.13
N CYS A 59 1.97 -21.94 2.24
CA CYS A 59 2.56 -20.73 2.82
C CYS A 59 3.52 -20.04 1.84
N LEU A 60 4.35 -20.80 1.12
CA LEU A 60 5.25 -20.23 0.11
C LEU A 60 4.50 -19.60 -1.08
N LYS A 61 3.37 -20.18 -1.50
CA LYS A 61 2.50 -19.57 -2.53
C LYS A 61 1.90 -18.25 -2.04
N ARG A 62 1.41 -18.20 -0.79
CA ARG A 62 0.89 -16.98 -0.17
C ARG A 62 1.97 -15.90 -0.05
N LYS A 63 3.18 -16.30 0.33
CA LYS A 63 4.34 -15.40 0.37
C LYS A 63 4.59 -14.73 -0.99
N LYS A 64 4.67 -15.52 -2.07
CA LYS A 64 4.84 -14.98 -3.45
C LYS A 64 3.73 -14.03 -3.87
N TYR A 65 2.48 -14.32 -3.46
CA TYR A 65 1.36 -13.41 -3.71
C TYR A 65 1.54 -12.06 -3.00
N TYR A 66 1.96 -12.06 -1.74
CA TYR A 66 2.24 -10.82 -1.01
C TYR A 66 3.46 -10.06 -1.55
N GLU A 67 4.51 -10.76 -2.00
CA GLU A 67 5.65 -10.14 -2.70
C GLU A 67 5.19 -9.45 -4.00
N SER A 68 4.30 -10.08 -4.77
CA SER A 68 3.70 -9.46 -5.96
C SER A 68 2.87 -8.22 -5.62
N GLN A 69 2.10 -8.26 -4.53
CA GLN A 69 1.36 -7.08 -4.03
C GLN A 69 2.31 -5.96 -3.58
N MET A 70 3.45 -6.28 -2.95
CA MET A 70 4.47 -5.29 -2.60
C MET A 70 5.06 -4.62 -3.84
N ASN A 71 5.36 -5.38 -4.88
CA ASN A 71 5.86 -4.81 -6.15
C ASN A 71 4.85 -3.84 -6.77
N GLN A 72 3.55 -4.14 -6.71
CA GLN A 72 2.50 -3.23 -7.17
C GLN A 72 2.45 -1.95 -6.31
N VAL A 73 2.60 -2.07 -4.99
CA VAL A 73 2.68 -0.90 -4.08
C VAL A 73 3.87 -0.01 -4.45
N GLY A 74 5.05 -0.59 -4.70
CA GLY A 74 6.24 0.16 -5.13
C GLY A 74 6.05 0.89 -6.48
N SER A 75 5.35 0.25 -7.43
CA SER A 75 4.97 0.89 -8.70
C SER A 75 4.06 2.10 -8.48
N VAL A 76 3.08 1.99 -7.59
CA VAL A 76 2.17 3.10 -7.26
C VAL A 76 2.91 4.23 -6.53
N GLN A 77 3.78 3.91 -5.57
CA GLN A 77 4.63 4.91 -4.89
C GLN A 77 5.50 5.68 -5.89
N SER A 78 6.08 5.00 -6.88
CA SER A 78 6.87 5.65 -7.94
C SER A 78 6.03 6.65 -8.75
N ARG A 79 4.77 6.31 -9.05
CA ARG A 79 3.84 7.21 -9.75
C ARG A 79 3.44 8.42 -8.90
N ILE A 80 3.27 8.24 -7.59
CA ILE A 80 2.99 9.34 -6.65
C ILE A 80 4.19 10.29 -6.62
N ASN A 81 5.41 9.77 -6.45
CA ASN A 81 6.64 10.56 -6.42
C ASN A 81 6.85 11.36 -7.72
N THR A 82 6.55 10.77 -8.88
CA THR A 82 6.62 11.48 -10.17
C THR A 82 5.64 12.65 -10.22
N LYS A 83 4.40 12.47 -9.75
CA LYS A 83 3.41 13.55 -9.69
C LYS A 83 3.81 14.66 -8.72
N GLU A 84 4.35 14.31 -7.56
CA GLU A 84 4.87 15.27 -6.59
C GLU A 84 5.97 16.15 -7.20
N ARG A 85 6.93 15.53 -7.89
CA ARG A 85 8.00 16.27 -8.61
C ARG A 85 7.42 17.20 -9.67
N MET A 86 6.50 16.74 -10.51
CA MET A 86 5.87 17.58 -11.54
C MET A 86 5.15 18.80 -10.96
N ILE A 87 4.48 18.66 -9.81
CA ILE A 87 3.81 19.78 -9.13
C ILE A 87 4.85 20.74 -8.55
N ALA A 88 5.91 20.22 -7.92
CA ALA A 88 6.98 21.03 -7.37
C ALA A 88 7.71 21.85 -8.44
N ASP A 89 8.05 21.24 -9.58
CA ASP A 89 8.73 21.89 -10.70
C ASP A 89 7.86 23.02 -11.30
N ARG A 90 6.54 22.83 -11.36
CA ARG A 90 5.59 23.87 -11.81
C ARG A 90 5.50 25.06 -10.85
N MET A 91 5.72 24.83 -9.56
CA MET A 91 5.67 25.86 -8.52
C MET A 91 6.99 26.65 -8.41
N GLY A 92 8.13 26.03 -8.75
CA GLY A 92 9.45 26.70 -8.75
C GLY A 92 9.75 27.54 -9.99
N ASN A 93 8.93 27.46 -11.04
CA ASN A 93 9.11 28.21 -12.29
C ASN A 93 8.28 29.52 -12.32
N LYS A 94 8.03 30.13 -11.15
CA LYS A 94 7.33 31.41 -10.95
C LYS A 94 8.22 32.42 -10.26
#